data_AF-A0A1F9FV07-F1
#
_entry.id   AF-A0A1F9FV07-F1
#
_cell.length_a   1.000
_cell.length_b   1.000
_cell.length_c   1.000
_cell.angle_alpha   90.00
_cell.angle_beta   90.00
_cell.angle_gamma   90.00
#
_symmetry.space_group_name_H-M   'P 1'
#
loop_
_entity.id
_entity.type
_entity.pdbx_description
1 polymer ?
#
loop_
_entity_poly.entity_id
_entity_poly.type
_entity_poly.pdbx_seq_one_letter_code
_entity_poly.pdbx_strand_id
1 'polypeptide(L)'
;MGRSEVGAMTAAIARYPEVASPVERAHGLTAEGAARALERVGPNELAREQATPRLRLLLRQVSGVMTWLLIAACGIAAAVGEVSDAIAIAVILVVNALLGFIPVSVLETRKLVARALRARRRRQ
;
A
#
# COMPACT_ATOMS: atom_id res chain seq x y z
N MET A 1 -14.97 12.07 14.64
CA MET A 1 -13.70 12.42 13.95
C MET A 1 -13.11 13.65 14.62
N GLY A 2 -12.10 13.63 15.50
CA GLY A 2 -11.25 12.60 16.06
C GLY A 2 -10.13 13.34 16.80
N ARG A 3 -10.41 13.89 18.00
CA ARG A 3 -9.49 14.72 18.80
C ARG A 3 -8.11 14.08 19.03
N SER A 4 -7.99 12.76 18.90
CA SER A 4 -6.76 11.98 19.03
C SER A 4 -5.78 12.16 17.85
N GLU A 5 -6.25 12.35 16.62
CA GLU A 5 -5.36 12.55 15.45
C GLU A 5 -4.74 13.94 15.45
N VAL A 6 -5.51 14.95 15.89
CA VAL A 6 -5.01 16.32 16.05
C VAL A 6 -3.90 16.36 17.09
N GLY A 7 -4.05 15.66 18.23
CA GLY A 7 -3.01 15.59 19.26
C GLY A 7 -1.70 14.95 18.78
N ALA A 8 -1.78 13.87 18.00
CA ALA A 8 -0.61 13.22 17.40
C ALA A 8 0.06 14.12 16.34
N MET A 9 -0.72 14.83 15.53
CA MET A 9 -0.21 15.77 14.54
C MET A 9 0.48 16.97 15.20
N THR A 10 -0.09 17.52 16.27
CA THR A 10 0.55 18.61 17.04
C THR A 10 1.86 18.17 17.68
N ALA A 11 1.92 16.94 18.21
CA ALA A 11 3.15 16.37 18.76
C ALA A 11 4.22 16.09 17.68
N ALA A 12 3.80 15.71 16.48
CA ALA A 12 4.70 15.51 15.35
C ALA A 12 5.26 16.84 14.79
N ILE A 13 4.42 17.88 14.70
CA ILE A 13 4.83 19.24 14.29
C ILE A 13 5.79 19.84 15.31
N ALA A 14 5.54 19.63 16.61
CA ALA A 14 6.43 20.07 17.69
C ALA A 14 7.80 19.37 17.67
N ARG A 15 7.90 18.18 17.06
CA ARG A 15 9.17 17.44 16.92
C ARG A 15 10.11 18.06 15.87
N TYR A 16 9.58 18.84 14.92
CA TYR A 16 10.35 19.45 13.83
C TYR A 16 10.00 20.94 13.69
N PRO A 17 10.36 21.79 14.67
CA PRO A 17 9.97 23.20 14.71
C PRO A 17 10.48 24.00 13.50
N GLU A 18 11.59 23.57 12.89
CA GLU A 18 12.11 24.21 11.67
C GLU A 18 11.30 23.88 10.41
N VAL A 19 10.68 22.70 10.31
CA VAL A 19 9.82 22.29 9.18
C VAL A 19 8.45 22.97 9.29
N ALA A 20 8.02 23.25 10.52
CA ALA A 20 6.79 23.97 10.83
C ALA A 20 6.95 25.50 10.78
N SER A 21 8.18 26.01 10.57
CA SER A 21 8.38 27.45 10.40
C SER A 21 7.59 27.91 9.17
N PRO A 22 6.89 29.06 9.23
CA PRO A 22 6.16 29.56 8.08
C PRO A 22 7.18 29.90 6.99
N VAL A 23 7.33 28.97 6.04
CA VAL A 23 8.06 29.24 4.81
C VAL A 23 7.36 30.42 4.17
N GLU A 24 8.09 31.50 3.97
CA GLU A 24 7.58 32.67 3.27
C GLU A 24 7.09 32.16 1.91
N ARG A 25 5.77 32.11 1.70
CA ARG A 25 5.15 31.36 0.59
C ARG A 25 5.65 31.82 -0.78
N ALA A 26 6.26 33.00 -0.83
CA ALA A 26 6.88 33.59 -2.02
C ALA A 26 8.28 33.04 -2.36
N HIS A 27 9.11 32.62 -1.37
CA HIS A 27 10.54 32.37 -1.58
C HIS A 27 11.04 30.96 -1.22
N GLY A 28 10.24 30.12 -0.57
CA GLY A 28 10.66 28.75 -0.26
C GLY A 28 11.79 28.69 0.81
N LEU A 29 12.38 27.50 1.00
CA LEU A 29 13.52 27.32 1.91
C LEU A 29 14.83 27.73 1.22
N THR A 30 15.73 28.37 1.97
CA THR A 30 17.11 28.60 1.54
C THR A 30 17.86 27.27 1.39
N ALA A 31 18.93 27.25 0.59
CA ALA A 31 19.73 26.03 0.35
C ALA A 31 20.25 25.40 1.66
N GLU A 32 20.67 26.23 2.61
CA GLU A 32 21.10 25.79 3.94
C GLU A 32 19.95 25.26 4.81
N GLY A 33 18.76 25.84 4.68
CA GLY A 33 17.56 25.35 5.36
C GLY A 33 17.12 24.00 4.81
N ALA A 34 17.20 23.82 3.49
CA ALA A 34 16.91 22.56 2.83
C ALA A 34 17.91 21.44 3.21
N ALA A 35 19.21 21.75 3.30
CA ALA A 35 20.23 20.79 3.71
C ALA A 35 20.01 20.30 5.15
N ARG A 36 19.73 21.23 6.08
CA ARG A 36 19.43 20.91 7.48
C ARG A 36 18.15 20.07 7.63
N ALA A 37 17.12 20.37 6.84
CA ALA A 37 15.89 19.58 6.83
C ALA A 37 16.12 18.16 6.30
N LEU A 38 16.98 18.00 5.27
CA LEU A 38 17.32 16.70 4.69
C LEU A 38 18.06 15.80 5.69
N GLU A 39 18.99 16.35 6.47
CA GLU A 39 19.71 15.59 7.51
C GLU A 39 18.79 15.13 8.65
N ARG A 40 17.79 15.95 9.01
CA ARG A 40 16.89 15.68 10.15
C ARG A 40 15.71 14.77 9.81
N VAL A 41 15.06 15.00 8.67
CA VAL A 41 13.86 14.27 8.25
C VAL A 41 14.22 13.06 7.38
N GLY A 42 15.43 13.08 6.80
CA GLY A 42 15.84 12.10 5.81
C GLY A 42 15.28 12.42 4.43
N PRO A 43 15.71 11.67 3.42
CA PRO A 43 15.20 11.81 2.07
C PRO A 43 13.71 11.45 2.04
N ASN A 44 12.91 12.22 1.30
CA ASN A 44 11.49 11.93 1.06
C ASN A 44 11.35 10.77 0.06
N GLU A 45 11.80 9.59 0.47
CA GLU A 45 11.70 8.35 -0.27
C GLU A 45 10.68 7.43 0.42
N LEU A 46 9.64 7.07 -0.33
CA LEU A 46 8.67 6.06 0.10
C LEU A 46 9.39 4.71 0.17
N ALA A 47 9.39 4.10 1.36
CA ALA A 47 9.96 2.77 1.57
C ALA A 47 9.44 1.80 0.51
N ARG A 48 10.33 1.18 -0.25
CA ARG A 48 9.95 0.14 -1.21
C ARG A 48 9.47 -1.06 -0.42
N GLU A 49 8.16 -1.24 -0.34
CA GLU A 49 7.61 -2.54 0.06
C GLU A 49 8.18 -3.61 -0.87
N GLN A 50 8.86 -4.57 -0.25
CA GLN A 50 9.41 -5.74 -0.91
C GLN A 50 8.26 -6.50 -1.57
N ALA A 51 8.44 -6.94 -2.82
CA ALA A 51 7.45 -7.71 -3.52
C ALA A 51 7.06 -8.93 -2.67
N THR A 52 5.84 -8.93 -2.13
CA THR A 52 5.40 -10.04 -1.30
C THR A 52 5.41 -11.31 -2.17
N PRO A 53 6.05 -12.41 -1.72
CA PRO A 53 6.15 -13.62 -2.53
C PRO A 53 4.75 -14.13 -2.88
N ARG A 54 4.55 -14.48 -4.15
CA ARG A 54 3.24 -14.83 -4.75
C ARG A 54 2.47 -15.89 -3.96
N LEU A 55 3.18 -16.89 -3.43
CA LEU A 55 2.62 -17.95 -2.61
C LEU A 55 2.03 -17.42 -1.28
N ARG A 56 2.64 -16.40 -0.69
CA ARG A 56 2.18 -15.77 0.56
C ARG A 56 0.92 -14.93 0.33
N LEU A 57 0.74 -14.36 -0.86
CA LEU A 57 -0.49 -13.65 -1.21
C LEU A 57 -1.67 -14.61 -1.39
N LEU A 58 -1.43 -15.76 -2.04
CA LEU A 58 -2.42 -16.84 -2.18
C LEU A 58 -2.84 -17.38 -0.80
N LEU A 59 -1.87 -17.72 0.06
CA LEU A 59 -2.14 -18.19 1.42
C LEU A 59 -2.96 -17.19 2.24
N ARG A 60 -2.72 -15.88 2.04
CA ARG A 60 -3.48 -14.83 2.72
C ARG A 60 -4.93 -14.74 2.25
N GLN A 61 -5.21 -15.01 0.97
CA GLN A 61 -6.60 -15.09 0.45
C GLN A 61 -7.35 -16.31 1.02
N VAL A 62 -6.68 -17.46 1.17
CA VAL A 62 -7.25 -18.67 1.77
C VAL A 62 -7.45 -18.52 3.29
N SER A 63 -6.69 -17.63 3.94
CA SER A 63 -6.78 -17.39 5.39
C SER A 63 -7.96 -16.50 5.82
N GLY A 64 -8.75 -15.97 4.87
CA GLY A 64 -9.92 -15.17 5.19
C GLY A 64 -11.06 -16.03 5.75
N VAL A 65 -11.71 -15.56 6.81
CA VAL A 65 -12.90 -16.22 7.41
C VAL A 65 -13.96 -16.52 6.34
N MET A 66 -14.16 -15.60 5.40
CA MET A 66 -15.10 -15.78 4.28
C MET A 66 -14.72 -16.95 3.35
N THR A 67 -13.43 -17.12 3.06
CA THR A 67 -12.95 -18.22 2.20
C THR A 67 -13.14 -19.56 2.89
N TRP A 68 -12.88 -19.65 4.19
CA TRP A 68 -13.16 -20.84 4.99
C TRP A 68 -14.64 -21.20 5.01
N LEU A 69 -15.53 -20.20 5.10
CA LEU A 69 -16.98 -20.41 5.02
C LEU A 69 -17.38 -21.01 3.67
N LEU A 70 -16.85 -20.49 2.57
CA LEU A 70 -17.13 -21.00 1.22
C LEU A 70 -16.59 -22.43 1.02
N ILE A 71 -15.41 -22.75 1.54
CA ILE A 71 -14.85 -24.10 1.50
C ILE A 71 -15.74 -25.06 2.30
N ALA A 72 -16.18 -24.66 3.50
CA ALA A 72 -17.08 -25.47 4.31
C ALA A 72 -18.43 -25.69 3.60
N ALA A 73 -19.03 -24.64 3.02
CA ALA A 73 -20.26 -24.73 2.26
C ALA A 73 -20.14 -25.65 1.04
N CYS A 74 -19.02 -25.56 0.30
CA CYS A 74 -18.71 -26.47 -0.80
C CYS A 74 -18.63 -27.93 -0.35
N GLY A 75 -17.99 -28.19 0.81
CA GLY A 75 -17.90 -29.53 1.39
C GLY A 75 -19.25 -30.07 1.85
N ILE A 76 -20.09 -29.23 2.45
CA ILE A 76 -21.45 -29.59 2.85
C ILE A 76 -22.31 -29.92 1.62
N ALA A 77 -22.30 -29.06 0.59
CA ALA A 77 -23.06 -29.30 -0.64
C ALA A 77 -22.66 -30.61 -1.34
N ALA A 78 -21.35 -30.89 -1.38
CA ALA A 78 -20.83 -32.15 -1.91
C ALA A 78 -21.27 -33.36 -1.06
N ALA A 79 -21.29 -33.23 0.27
CA ALA A 79 -21.75 -34.28 1.18
C ALA A 79 -23.25 -34.56 1.08
N VAL A 80 -24.06 -33.55 0.79
CA VAL A 80 -25.51 -33.68 0.54
C VAL A 80 -25.79 -34.33 -0.84
N GLY A 81 -24.80 -34.37 -1.73
CA GLY A 81 -24.93 -34.94 -3.07
C GLY A 81 -25.44 -33.94 -4.13
N GLU A 82 -25.57 -32.67 -3.76
CA GLU A 82 -25.93 -31.58 -4.67
C GLU A 82 -24.69 -31.10 -5.44
N VAL A 83 -24.25 -31.92 -6.38
CA VAL A 83 -23.04 -31.68 -7.17
C VAL A 83 -23.12 -30.36 -7.94
N SER A 84 -24.32 -29.97 -8.42
CA SER A 84 -24.56 -28.70 -9.11
C SER A 84 -24.18 -27.49 -8.25
N ASP A 85 -24.61 -27.50 -6.98
CA ASP A 85 -24.37 -26.40 -6.04
C ASP A 85 -22.91 -26.38 -5.59
N ALA A 86 -22.32 -27.55 -5.35
CA ALA A 86 -20.89 -27.67 -5.06
C ALA A 86 -20.02 -27.10 -6.20
N ILE A 87 -20.37 -27.40 -7.46
CA ILE A 87 -19.67 -26.86 -8.63
C ILE A 87 -19.81 -25.33 -8.71
N ALA A 88 -21.01 -24.79 -8.47
CA ALA A 88 -21.23 -23.34 -8.49
C ALA A 88 -20.34 -22.62 -7.46
N ILE A 89 -20.27 -23.14 -6.23
CA ILE A 89 -19.42 -22.59 -5.16
C ILE A 89 -17.93 -22.74 -5.51
N ALA A 90 -17.53 -23.88 -6.07
CA ALA A 90 -16.15 -24.12 -6.48
C ALA A 90 -15.70 -23.14 -7.58
N VAL A 91 -16.57 -22.83 -8.55
CA VAL A 91 -16.30 -21.83 -9.59
C VAL A 91 -16.05 -20.45 -8.96
N ILE A 92 -16.87 -20.04 -8.00
CA ILE A 92 -16.67 -18.76 -7.29
C ILE A 92 -15.31 -18.73 -6.59
N LEU A 93 -14.92 -19.82 -5.92
CA LEU A 93 -13.60 -19.95 -5.28
C LEU A 93 -12.45 -19.78 -6.28
N VAL A 94 -12.56 -20.43 -7.45
CA VAL A 94 -11.57 -20.32 -8.52
C VAL A 94 -11.48 -18.89 -9.04
N VAL A 95 -12.62 -18.24 -9.30
CA VAL A 95 -12.64 -16.83 -9.72
C VAL A 95 -11.98 -15.94 -8.68
N ASN A 96 -12.28 -16.13 -7.39
CA ASN A 96 -11.70 -15.34 -6.31
C ASN A 96 -10.17 -15.51 -6.22
N ALA A 97 -9.68 -16.75 -6.41
CA ALA A 97 -8.26 -17.04 -6.47
C ALA A 97 -7.57 -16.41 -7.70
N LEU A 98 -8.23 -16.43 -8.86
CA LEU A 98 -7.74 -15.82 -10.10
C LEU A 98 -7.72 -14.28 -10.04
N LEU A 99 -8.74 -13.66 -9.45
CA LEU A 99 -8.78 -12.20 -9.22
C LEU A 99 -7.64 -11.76 -8.28
N GLY A 100 -7.33 -12.55 -7.25
CA GLY A 100 -6.17 -12.33 -6.39
C GLY A 100 -4.82 -12.48 -7.10
N PHE A 101 -4.80 -13.11 -8.29
CA PHE A 101 -3.62 -13.35 -9.11
C PHE A 101 -3.30 -12.23 -10.09
N ILE A 102 -4.25 -11.32 -10.34
CA ILE A 102 -4.03 -10.14 -11.16
C ILE A 102 -3.66 -9.00 -10.20
N PRO A 103 -2.38 -8.76 -9.88
CA PRO A 103 -2.02 -7.48 -9.35
C PRO A 103 -2.39 -6.47 -10.43
N VAL A 104 -3.38 -5.63 -10.14
CA VAL A 104 -3.51 -4.33 -10.79
C VAL A 104 -2.35 -3.49 -10.28
N SER A 105 -1.12 -3.95 -10.53
CA SER A 105 0.08 -3.19 -10.27
C SER A 105 -0.05 -2.01 -11.21
N VAL A 106 -0.55 -0.89 -10.69
CA VAL A 106 -0.60 0.40 -11.38
C VAL A 106 0.79 0.60 -11.96
N LEU A 107 0.91 0.34 -13.26
CA LEU A 107 2.15 -0.10 -13.90
C LEU A 107 3.12 1.06 -14.15
N GLU A 108 2.75 2.30 -13.81
CA GLU A 108 3.43 3.48 -14.35
C GLU A 108 3.96 4.45 -13.30
N THR A 109 3.43 4.50 -12.07
CA THR A 109 3.88 5.47 -11.06
C THR A 109 5.31 5.21 -10.59
N ARG A 110 5.75 3.94 -10.51
CA ARG A 110 7.12 3.59 -10.09
C ARG A 110 8.19 3.93 -11.13
N LYS A 111 7.85 3.87 -12.43
CA LYS A 111 8.80 4.18 -13.52
C LYS A 111 8.82 5.66 -13.86
N LEU A 112 7.70 6.36 -13.73
CA LEU A 112 7.61 7.81 -13.97
C LEU A 112 8.40 8.60 -12.94
N VAL A 113 8.33 8.24 -11.65
CA VAL A 113 9.18 8.86 -10.61
C VAL A 113 10.66 8.58 -10.88
N ALA A 114 11.02 7.35 -11.27
CA ALA A 114 12.41 7.00 -11.58
C ALA A 114 12.97 7.74 -12.79
N ARG A 115 12.15 8.03 -13.81
CA ARG A 115 12.55 8.82 -14.99
C ARG A 115 12.67 10.31 -14.67
N ALA A 116 11.76 10.85 -13.84
CA ALA A 116 11.83 12.24 -13.39
C ALA A 116 13.11 12.53 -12.58
N LEU A 117 13.52 11.59 -11.72
CA LEU A 117 14.76 11.72 -10.95
C LEU A 117 16.04 11.63 -11.82
N ARG A 118 16.03 10.81 -12.88
CA ARG A 118 17.18 10.70 -13.79
C ARG A 118 17.40 11.94 -14.66
N ALA A 119 16.34 12.67 -15.01
CA ALA A 119 16.44 13.89 -15.81
C ALA A 119 17.09 15.06 -15.03
N ARG A 120 16.94 15.12 -13.70
CA ARG A 120 17.50 16.18 -12.86
C ARG A 120 19.02 16.05 -12.65
N ARG A 121 19.59 14.84 -12.82
CA ARG A 121 21.02 14.54 -12.60
C ARG A 121 21.94 14.86 -13.78
N ARG A 122 21.40 15.33 -14.91
CA ARG A 122 22.19 15.77 -16.09
C ARG A 122 22.31 17.29 -16.23
N ARG A 123 21.71 18.06 -15.32
CA ARG A 123 21.75 19.54 -15.32
C ARG A 123 22.53 20.13 -14.13
N GLN A 124 23.18 19.28 -13.32
CA GLN A 124 24.24 19.66 -12.39
C GLN A 124 25.52 18.99 -12.86
#